data_AF-A0A2Z4LAT2-F1
#
_entry.id   AF-A0A2Z4LAT2-F1
#
_cell.length_a   1.000
_cell.length_b   1.000
_cell.length_c   1.000
_cell.angle_alpha   90.00
_cell.angle_beta   90.00
_cell.angle_gamma   90.00
#
_symmetry.space_group_name_H-M   'P 1'
#
loop_
_entity.id
_entity.type
_entity.pdbx_description
1 polymer ?
#
loop_
_entity_poly.entity_id
_entity_poly.type
_entity_poly.pdbx_seq_one_letter_code
_entity_poly.pdbx_strand_id
1 'polypeptide(L)'
;MALIATNHLTLILEFAILIHIGVLLLLNFVPLNYSIVFLLSIVIGGGITVAFGFDALCLVVPFLSHHEFTHPYGPIAILGVVTSWATIPIMKMLDVKTSSITLLLYIITGAITIFGAIVHRDFLIMWVLGLIAGFLIINKMHNKKSPVSLRTIGLLIIGILILFGALEGIAQLFHMEIISPLARIDRMNLNQFASLKLVIDNTNLWGHTANSTYWGSSGLGNSDGYISLPLTYITSLGLPFPLFYGILVTKKDVIDYFLPGIFGIGYDFGYVALAITIIWILAVIIIGLVILRKYKAERERGNKKYYGREALLTGSLAAFIAQTILGLFIITRTINGSAMVTYLFLSALILAHTVTTKR
;
A
#
# COMPACT_ATOMS: atom_id res chain seq x y z
N MET A 1 12.18 18.79 -26.58
CA MET A 1 12.70 17.77 -25.64
C MET A 1 11.80 17.80 -24.42
N ALA A 2 10.77 16.96 -24.37
CA ALA A 2 9.86 16.86 -23.25
C ALA A 2 9.86 15.39 -22.80
N LEU A 3 10.10 15.14 -21.50
CA LEU A 3 10.15 13.83 -20.84
C LEU A 3 11.39 12.96 -21.15
N ILE A 4 12.59 13.46 -20.86
CA ILE A 4 13.72 12.59 -20.54
C ILE A 4 14.07 12.89 -19.10
N ALA A 5 13.54 12.10 -18.17
CA ALA A 5 13.85 12.24 -16.75
C ALA A 5 15.38 12.27 -16.55
N THR A 6 15.87 13.27 -15.82
CA THR A 6 17.30 13.51 -15.60
C THR A 6 17.79 12.96 -14.26
N ASN A 7 16.88 12.60 -13.36
CA ASN A 7 17.16 11.99 -12.07
C ASN A 7 15.95 11.19 -11.55
N HIS A 8 16.10 10.51 -10.41
CA HIS A 8 15.02 9.72 -9.81
C HIS A 8 13.77 10.54 -9.47
N LEU A 9 13.91 11.74 -8.92
CA LEU A 9 12.78 12.59 -8.56
C LEU A 9 11.93 12.97 -9.78
N THR A 10 12.58 13.43 -10.85
CA THR A 10 11.90 13.80 -12.10
C THR A 10 11.18 12.61 -12.71
N LEU A 11 11.79 11.42 -12.72
CA LEU A 11 11.13 10.20 -13.19
C LEU A 11 9.89 9.85 -12.38
N ILE A 12 9.97 9.93 -11.05
CA ILE A 12 8.82 9.68 -10.15
C ILE A 12 7.69 10.66 -10.45
N LEU A 13 8.00 11.95 -10.62
CA LEU A 13 7.00 12.99 -10.92
C LEU A 13 6.35 12.80 -12.29
N GLU A 14 7.13 12.52 -13.33
CA GLU A 14 6.62 12.26 -14.68
C GLU A 14 5.69 11.04 -14.68
N PHE A 15 6.12 9.95 -14.05
CA PHE A 15 5.33 8.73 -13.92
C PHE A 15 4.05 8.97 -13.09
N ALA A 16 4.14 9.74 -12.01
CA ALA A 16 2.98 10.14 -11.22
C ALA A 16 1.95 10.91 -12.07
N ILE A 17 2.38 11.90 -12.84
CA ILE A 17 1.50 12.69 -13.72
C ILE A 17 0.81 11.78 -14.74
N LEU A 18 1.56 10.90 -15.40
CA LEU A 18 1.02 9.99 -16.41
C LEU A 18 0.00 9.01 -15.81
N ILE A 19 0.27 8.43 -14.64
CA ILE A 19 -0.68 7.57 -13.94
C ILE A 19 -1.95 8.36 -13.58
N HIS A 20 -1.83 9.58 -13.05
CA HIS A 20 -3.00 10.38 -12.69
C HIS A 20 -3.88 10.69 -13.90
N ILE A 21 -3.28 11.06 -15.03
CA ILE A 21 -4.01 11.28 -16.29
C ILE A 21 -4.67 9.97 -16.75
N GLY A 22 -3.92 8.87 -16.81
CA GLY A 22 -4.41 7.58 -17.28
C GLY A 22 -5.60 7.07 -16.46
N VAL A 23 -5.51 7.13 -15.13
CA VAL A 23 -6.57 6.68 -14.23
C VAL A 23 -7.79 7.62 -14.30
N LEU A 24 -7.58 8.93 -14.40
CA LEU A 24 -8.66 9.89 -14.59
C LEU A 24 -9.45 9.59 -15.86
N LEU A 25 -8.77 9.32 -16.98
CA LEU A 25 -9.41 8.93 -18.23
C LEU A 25 -10.16 7.61 -18.05
N LEU A 26 -9.52 6.59 -17.46
CA LEU A 26 -10.12 5.28 -17.23
C LEU A 26 -11.45 5.36 -16.45
N LEU A 27 -11.49 6.08 -15.33
CA LEU A 27 -12.70 6.21 -14.50
C LEU A 27 -13.80 7.07 -15.15
N ASN A 28 -13.46 7.87 -16.15
CA ASN A 28 -14.43 8.65 -16.94
C ASN A 28 -14.95 7.87 -18.16
N PHE A 29 -14.19 6.92 -18.71
CA PHE A 29 -14.61 6.06 -19.81
C PHE A 29 -15.44 4.84 -19.36
N VAL A 30 -15.10 4.24 -18.22
CA VAL A 30 -15.78 3.03 -17.74
C VAL A 30 -17.05 3.40 -16.95
N PRO A 31 -18.23 2.79 -17.26
CA PRO A 31 -19.41 2.95 -16.43
C PRO A 31 -19.21 2.21 -15.09
N LEU A 32 -18.89 2.97 -14.04
CA LEU A 32 -18.66 2.44 -12.68
C LEU A 32 -19.98 2.11 -11.95
N ASN A 33 -20.77 1.20 -12.52
CA ASN A 33 -21.93 0.62 -11.84
C ASN A 33 -21.48 -0.39 -10.76
N TYR A 34 -22.38 -0.72 -9.83
CA TYR A 34 -22.02 -1.59 -8.70
C TYR A 34 -21.63 -3.00 -9.12
N SER A 35 -22.24 -3.55 -10.17
CA SER A 35 -21.98 -4.92 -10.65
C SER A 35 -20.56 -5.06 -11.23
N ILE A 36 -20.14 -4.11 -12.08
CA ILE A 36 -18.80 -4.10 -12.67
C ILE A 36 -17.76 -3.91 -11.56
N VAL A 37 -17.98 -2.96 -10.65
CA VAL A 37 -17.05 -2.71 -9.54
C VAL A 37 -16.93 -3.93 -8.64
N PHE A 38 -18.05 -4.58 -8.30
CA PHE A 38 -18.05 -5.82 -7.51
C PHE A 38 -17.32 -6.96 -8.22
N LEU A 39 -17.59 -7.19 -9.51
CA LEU A 39 -16.94 -8.24 -10.28
C LEU A 39 -15.43 -8.02 -10.33
N LEU A 40 -14.99 -6.81 -10.69
CA LEU A 40 -13.57 -6.45 -10.74
C LEU A 40 -12.90 -6.62 -9.37
N SER A 41 -13.57 -6.21 -8.29
CA SER A 41 -13.01 -6.30 -6.94
C SER A 41 -12.89 -7.75 -6.45
N ILE A 42 -13.83 -8.62 -6.81
CA ILE A 42 -13.73 -10.07 -6.56
C ILE A 42 -12.63 -10.70 -7.39
N VAL A 43 -12.50 -10.37 -8.67
CA VAL A 43 -11.44 -10.91 -9.55
C VAL A 43 -10.07 -10.49 -9.01
N ILE A 44 -9.90 -9.23 -8.63
CA ILE A 44 -8.66 -8.74 -8.01
C ILE A 44 -8.39 -9.44 -6.68
N GLY A 45 -9.38 -9.51 -5.78
CA GLY A 45 -9.24 -10.14 -4.46
C GLY A 45 -8.91 -11.64 -4.56
N GLY A 46 -9.64 -12.37 -5.40
CA GLY A 46 -9.41 -13.79 -5.64
C GLY A 46 -8.10 -14.07 -6.36
N GLY A 47 -7.75 -13.28 -7.39
CA GLY A 47 -6.47 -13.40 -8.08
C GLY A 47 -5.28 -13.19 -7.14
N ILE A 48 -5.36 -12.20 -6.26
CA ILE A 48 -4.34 -11.97 -5.23
C ILE A 48 -4.30 -13.10 -4.20
N THR A 49 -5.46 -13.66 -3.83
CA THR A 49 -5.50 -14.84 -2.93
C THR A 49 -4.75 -16.01 -3.54
N VAL A 50 -4.97 -16.29 -4.82
CA VAL A 50 -4.26 -17.35 -5.55
C VAL A 50 -2.77 -17.05 -5.61
N ALA A 51 -2.38 -15.80 -5.89
CA ALA A 51 -0.97 -15.41 -5.91
C ALA A 51 -0.29 -15.59 -4.54
N PHE A 52 -0.92 -15.17 -3.44
CA PHE A 52 -0.39 -15.40 -2.09
C PHE A 52 -0.33 -16.89 -1.75
N GLY A 53 -1.34 -17.67 -2.18
CA GLY A 53 -1.34 -19.13 -2.02
C GLY A 53 -0.17 -19.78 -2.77
N PHE A 54 0.13 -19.32 -3.98
CA PHE A 54 1.26 -19.80 -4.76
C PHE A 54 2.60 -19.47 -4.09
N ASP A 55 2.78 -18.24 -3.60
CA ASP A 55 3.98 -17.87 -2.84
C ASP A 55 4.11 -18.72 -1.56
N ALA A 56 3.01 -18.98 -0.86
CA ALA A 56 3.01 -19.85 0.33
C ALA A 56 3.42 -21.29 -0.01
N LEU A 57 2.99 -21.81 -1.17
CA LEU A 57 3.43 -23.13 -1.66
C LEU A 57 4.93 -23.13 -2.02
N CYS A 58 5.43 -22.05 -2.65
CA CYS A 58 6.83 -21.92 -3.01
C CYS A 58 7.75 -21.96 -1.78
N LEU A 59 7.29 -21.47 -0.63
CA LEU A 59 8.03 -21.56 0.64
C LEU A 59 8.19 -23.00 1.17
N VAL A 60 7.24 -23.89 0.85
CA VAL A 60 7.24 -25.28 1.33
C VAL A 60 7.92 -26.23 0.34
N VAL A 61 7.93 -25.90 -0.95
CA VAL A 61 8.52 -26.72 -2.02
C VAL A 61 9.98 -26.34 -2.24
N PRO A 62 10.97 -27.21 -1.92
CA PRO A 62 12.40 -26.87 -1.97
C PRO A 62 12.89 -26.30 -3.31
N PHE A 63 12.32 -26.78 -4.42
CA PHE A 63 12.70 -26.37 -5.78
C PHE A 63 12.13 -25.01 -6.23
N LEU A 64 11.22 -24.40 -5.47
CA LEU A 64 10.55 -23.12 -5.81
C LEU A 64 10.85 -21.99 -4.82
N SER A 65 11.69 -22.25 -3.81
CA SER A 65 11.92 -21.39 -2.64
C SER A 65 12.54 -20.02 -2.90
N HIS A 66 12.92 -19.70 -4.15
CA HIS A 66 13.55 -18.42 -4.53
C HIS A 66 12.59 -17.42 -5.18
N HIS A 67 11.31 -17.74 -5.32
CA HIS A 67 10.34 -16.87 -5.97
C HIS A 67 9.40 -16.21 -4.96
N GLU A 68 9.48 -14.88 -4.86
CA GLU A 68 8.53 -14.03 -4.13
C GLU A 68 7.83 -13.07 -5.09
N PHE A 69 6.55 -13.31 -5.40
CA PHE A 69 5.81 -12.49 -6.36
C PHE A 69 4.93 -11.42 -5.71
N THR A 70 4.51 -11.61 -4.45
CA THR A 70 3.39 -10.84 -3.87
C THR A 70 3.72 -9.66 -2.97
N HIS A 71 4.99 -9.39 -2.71
CA HIS A 71 5.43 -8.33 -1.79
C HIS A 71 4.83 -6.92 -2.06
N PRO A 72 4.57 -6.46 -3.32
CA PRO A 72 4.00 -5.14 -3.55
C PRO A 72 2.46 -5.10 -3.62
N TYR A 73 1.78 -6.25 -3.55
CA TYR A 73 0.35 -6.35 -3.82
C TYR A 73 -0.54 -6.20 -2.60
N GLY A 74 0.02 -6.02 -1.41
CA GLY A 74 -0.75 -5.86 -0.18
C GLY A 74 -1.81 -4.75 -0.21
N PRO A 75 -1.48 -3.52 -0.67
CA PRO A 75 -2.47 -2.46 -0.83
C PRO A 75 -3.54 -2.79 -1.88
N ILE A 76 -3.19 -3.50 -2.96
CA ILE A 76 -4.15 -3.93 -3.99
C ILE A 76 -5.09 -5.00 -3.43
N ALA A 77 -4.60 -5.88 -2.54
CA ALA A 77 -5.43 -6.83 -1.81
C ALA A 77 -6.50 -6.09 -0.99
N ILE A 78 -6.09 -5.05 -0.26
CA ILE A 78 -7.00 -4.21 0.54
C ILE A 78 -8.01 -3.52 -0.36
N LEU A 79 -7.57 -2.93 -1.48
CA LEU A 79 -8.46 -2.33 -2.48
C LEU A 79 -9.54 -3.32 -2.93
N GLY A 80 -9.15 -4.50 -3.40
CA GLY A 80 -10.09 -5.52 -3.87
C GLY A 80 -11.07 -5.98 -2.78
N VAL A 81 -10.57 -6.32 -1.59
CA VAL A 81 -11.40 -6.85 -0.52
C VAL A 81 -12.31 -5.79 0.09
N VAL A 82 -11.79 -4.61 0.43
CA VAL A 82 -12.60 -3.54 1.03
C VAL A 82 -13.63 -3.01 0.03
N THR A 83 -13.27 -2.85 -1.26
CA THR A 83 -14.25 -2.49 -2.29
C THR A 83 -15.36 -3.54 -2.37
N SER A 84 -15.02 -4.83 -2.38
CA SER A 84 -16.01 -5.90 -2.41
C SER A 84 -16.95 -5.85 -1.19
N TRP A 85 -16.41 -5.68 0.02
CA TRP A 85 -17.21 -5.52 1.24
C TRP A 85 -18.10 -4.28 1.21
N ALA A 86 -17.62 -3.16 0.64
CA ALA A 86 -18.37 -1.92 0.51
C ALA A 86 -19.60 -2.06 -0.40
N THR A 87 -19.65 -3.06 -1.28
CA THR A 87 -20.83 -3.34 -2.11
C THR A 87 -21.94 -4.08 -1.38
N ILE A 88 -21.65 -4.81 -0.29
CA ILE A 88 -22.66 -5.61 0.42
C ILE A 88 -23.82 -4.77 0.98
N PRO A 89 -23.58 -3.64 1.68
CA PRO A 89 -24.67 -2.77 2.11
C PRO A 89 -25.51 -2.24 0.95
N ILE A 90 -24.89 -1.98 -0.20
CA ILE A 90 -25.55 -1.52 -1.42
C ILE A 90 -26.46 -2.60 -2.00
N MET A 91 -25.97 -3.83 -2.11
CA MET A 91 -26.78 -4.98 -2.56
C MET A 91 -27.99 -5.21 -1.66
N LYS A 92 -27.82 -5.07 -0.33
CA LYS A 92 -28.93 -5.18 0.63
C LYS A 92 -29.96 -4.06 0.48
N MET A 93 -29.55 -2.84 0.07
CA MET A 93 -30.49 -1.75 -0.23
C MET A 93 -31.28 -2.00 -1.53
N LEU A 94 -30.81 -2.90 -2.38
CA LEU A 94 -31.46 -3.30 -3.63
C LEU A 94 -32.21 -4.64 -3.51
N ASP A 95 -32.47 -5.09 -2.27
CA ASP A 95 -33.13 -6.36 -1.96
C ASP A 95 -32.49 -7.60 -2.60
N VAL A 96 -31.19 -7.53 -2.89
CA VAL A 96 -30.40 -8.66 -3.39
C VAL A 96 -30.01 -9.57 -2.21
N LYS A 97 -30.26 -10.87 -2.32
CA LYS A 97 -29.81 -11.86 -1.32
C LYS A 97 -28.28 -11.91 -1.27
N THR A 98 -27.69 -11.50 -0.14
CA THR A 98 -26.22 -11.40 -0.01
C THR A 98 -25.55 -12.55 0.74
N SER A 99 -26.28 -13.60 1.18
CA SER A 99 -25.74 -14.64 2.07
C SER A 99 -24.53 -15.36 1.46
N SER A 100 -24.68 -15.93 0.26
CA SER A 100 -23.60 -16.65 -0.43
C SER A 100 -22.43 -15.75 -0.80
N ILE A 101 -22.73 -14.49 -1.17
CA ILE A 101 -21.70 -13.49 -1.49
C ILE A 101 -20.89 -13.15 -0.23
N THR A 102 -21.56 -12.97 0.91
CA THR A 102 -20.90 -12.66 2.18
C THR A 102 -19.99 -13.82 2.61
N LEU A 103 -20.43 -15.07 2.42
CA LEU A 103 -19.59 -16.25 2.67
C LEU A 103 -18.34 -16.26 1.80
N LEU A 104 -18.48 -16.02 0.48
CA LEU A 104 -17.35 -15.92 -0.43
C LEU A 104 -16.34 -14.83 0.01
N LEU A 105 -16.83 -13.66 0.43
CA LEU A 105 -15.97 -12.59 0.92
C LEU A 105 -15.24 -12.96 2.20
N TYR A 106 -15.87 -13.68 3.13
CA TYR A 106 -15.19 -14.21 4.31
C TYR A 106 -14.09 -15.19 3.92
N ILE A 107 -14.33 -16.08 2.96
CA ILE A 107 -13.34 -17.04 2.46
C ILE A 107 -12.14 -16.30 1.85
N ILE A 108 -12.38 -15.34 0.94
CA ILE A 108 -11.31 -14.54 0.31
C ILE A 108 -10.52 -13.77 1.37
N THR A 109 -11.21 -13.08 2.28
CA THR A 109 -10.56 -12.29 3.34
C THR A 109 -9.71 -13.18 4.25
N GLY A 110 -10.25 -14.34 4.66
CA GLY A 110 -9.56 -15.30 5.51
C GLY A 110 -8.35 -15.94 4.81
N ALA A 111 -8.51 -16.36 3.56
CA ALA A 111 -7.43 -16.95 2.78
C ALA A 111 -6.28 -15.97 2.56
N ILE A 112 -6.55 -14.71 2.21
CA ILE A 112 -5.52 -13.66 2.11
C ILE A 112 -4.84 -13.43 3.46
N THR A 113 -5.60 -13.44 4.56
CA THR A 113 -5.02 -13.26 5.90
C THR A 113 -4.04 -14.40 6.22
N ILE A 114 -4.42 -15.64 5.95
CA ILE A 114 -3.59 -16.82 6.24
C ILE A 114 -2.36 -16.86 5.33
N PHE A 115 -2.55 -16.84 4.01
CA PHE A 115 -1.45 -16.93 3.05
C PHE A 115 -0.54 -15.72 3.14
N GLY A 116 -1.11 -14.52 3.23
CA GLY A 116 -0.34 -13.29 3.38
C GLY A 116 0.48 -13.28 4.66
N ALA A 117 -0.02 -13.79 5.79
CA ALA A 117 0.75 -13.87 7.03
C ALA A 117 1.89 -14.90 6.97
N ILE A 118 1.72 -15.99 6.23
CA ILE A 118 2.76 -17.01 6.01
C ILE A 118 3.89 -16.41 5.16
N VAL A 119 3.54 -15.68 4.10
CA VAL A 119 4.51 -15.21 3.10
C VAL A 119 5.16 -13.88 3.50
N HIS A 120 4.38 -12.89 3.95
CA HIS A 120 4.84 -11.52 4.16
C HIS A 120 4.50 -11.04 5.57
N ARG A 121 5.52 -10.69 6.35
CA ARG A 121 5.35 -10.40 7.78
C ARG A 121 4.87 -8.97 8.06
N ASP A 122 5.30 -8.03 7.23
CA ASP A 122 4.86 -6.63 7.22
C ASP A 122 3.48 -6.46 6.58
N PHE A 123 3.10 -7.35 5.66
CA PHE A 123 1.78 -7.39 5.05
C PHE A 123 0.66 -7.45 6.10
N LEU A 124 0.79 -8.26 7.15
CA LEU A 124 -0.31 -8.47 8.12
C LEU A 124 -0.69 -7.18 8.85
N ILE A 125 0.28 -6.33 9.18
CA ILE A 125 0.04 -5.04 9.84
C ILE A 125 -0.76 -4.12 8.89
N MET A 126 -0.29 -3.94 7.65
CA MET A 126 -0.99 -3.13 6.67
C MET A 126 -2.37 -3.69 6.33
N TRP A 127 -2.48 -5.01 6.17
CA TRP A 127 -3.75 -5.70 5.90
C TRP A 127 -4.79 -5.35 6.95
N VAL A 128 -4.42 -5.44 8.22
CA VAL A 128 -5.32 -5.19 9.35
C VAL A 128 -5.65 -3.71 9.45
N LEU A 129 -4.67 -2.82 9.31
CA LEU A 129 -4.91 -1.37 9.25
C LEU A 129 -5.88 -1.01 8.12
N GLY A 130 -5.72 -1.60 6.94
CA GLY A 130 -6.59 -1.41 5.79
C GLY A 130 -8.00 -1.92 6.01
N LEU A 131 -8.16 -3.12 6.58
CA LEU A 131 -9.47 -3.65 6.93
C LEU A 131 -10.16 -2.77 7.99
N ILE A 132 -9.45 -2.34 9.03
CA ILE A 132 -9.99 -1.44 10.06
C ILE A 132 -10.44 -0.12 9.42
N ALA A 133 -9.57 0.54 8.66
CA ALA A 133 -9.89 1.80 7.99
C ALA A 133 -11.10 1.64 7.06
N GLY A 134 -11.10 0.59 6.22
CA GLY A 134 -12.18 0.28 5.30
C GLY A 134 -13.51 0.05 6.00
N PHE A 135 -13.55 -0.80 7.03
CA PHE A 135 -14.78 -1.08 7.76
C PHE A 135 -15.29 0.12 8.56
N LEU A 136 -14.40 0.97 9.10
CA LEU A 136 -14.81 2.24 9.72
C LEU A 136 -15.46 3.18 8.72
N ILE A 137 -14.90 3.29 7.51
CA ILE A 137 -15.48 4.08 6.43
C ILE A 137 -16.84 3.51 6.00
N ILE A 138 -16.94 2.20 5.75
CA ILE A 138 -18.20 1.53 5.36
C ILE A 138 -19.30 1.77 6.41
N ASN A 139 -18.97 1.58 7.69
CA ASN A 139 -19.87 1.84 8.83
C ASN A 139 -20.43 3.27 8.77
N LYS A 140 -19.54 4.25 8.64
CA LYS A 140 -19.90 5.67 8.63
C LYS A 140 -20.75 6.04 7.40
N MET A 141 -20.50 5.41 6.26
CA MET A 141 -21.22 5.73 5.02
C MET A 141 -22.63 5.12 4.98
N HIS A 142 -22.86 3.97 5.61
CA HIS A 142 -24.14 3.26 5.50
C HIS A 142 -25.06 3.43 6.70
N ASN A 143 -24.65 4.13 7.77
CA ASN A 143 -25.44 4.36 8.99
C ASN A 143 -26.06 3.09 9.60
N LYS A 144 -25.50 1.93 9.26
CA LYS A 144 -25.88 0.61 9.78
C LYS A 144 -24.68 0.05 10.50
N LYS A 145 -24.89 -0.68 11.60
CA LYS A 145 -23.83 -1.49 12.20
C LYS A 145 -23.31 -2.45 11.11
N SER A 146 -22.06 -2.27 10.70
CA SER A 146 -21.35 -3.22 9.83
C SER A 146 -21.46 -4.61 10.44
N PRO A 147 -21.51 -5.68 9.61
CA PRO A 147 -21.33 -7.04 10.11
C PRO A 147 -20.01 -7.23 10.87
N VAL A 148 -19.03 -6.33 10.67
CA VAL A 148 -17.74 -6.31 11.39
C VAL A 148 -17.82 -5.24 12.48
N SER A 149 -17.98 -5.69 13.72
CA SER A 149 -18.04 -4.85 14.92
C SER A 149 -16.63 -4.59 15.48
N LEU A 150 -16.50 -3.65 16.42
CA LEU A 150 -15.29 -3.48 17.26
C LEU A 150 -14.84 -4.82 17.88
N ARG A 151 -15.78 -5.73 18.16
CA ARG A 151 -15.49 -7.10 18.63
C ARG A 151 -14.78 -7.94 17.57
N THR A 152 -15.15 -7.81 16.29
CA THR A 152 -14.48 -8.52 15.18
C THR A 152 -13.08 -7.96 14.94
N ILE A 153 -12.89 -6.64 15.08
CA ILE A 153 -11.57 -6.00 15.07
C ILE A 153 -10.72 -6.52 16.24
N GLY A 154 -11.31 -6.60 17.45
CA GLY A 154 -10.65 -7.18 18.62
C GLY A 154 -10.26 -8.64 18.43
N LEU A 155 -11.13 -9.45 17.82
CA LEU A 155 -10.84 -10.85 17.50
C LEU A 155 -9.74 -10.99 16.44
N LEU A 156 -9.68 -10.09 15.45
CA LEU A 156 -8.57 -10.03 14.49
C LEU A 156 -7.25 -9.71 15.20
N ILE A 157 -7.23 -8.71 16.08
CA ILE A 157 -6.04 -8.36 16.87
C ILE A 157 -5.59 -9.54 17.73
N ILE A 158 -6.51 -10.19 18.43
CA ILE A 158 -6.21 -11.38 19.23
C ILE A 158 -5.68 -12.52 18.34
N GLY A 159 -6.29 -12.76 17.19
CA GLY A 159 -5.82 -13.77 16.23
C GLY A 159 -4.40 -13.53 15.74
N ILE A 160 -4.04 -12.26 15.50
CA ILE A 160 -2.67 -11.87 15.14
C ILE A 160 -1.71 -12.12 16.31
N LEU A 161 -2.08 -11.74 17.54
CA LEU A 161 -1.24 -11.99 18.71
C LEU A 161 -1.01 -13.48 18.94
N ILE A 162 -2.03 -14.31 18.75
CA ILE A 162 -1.91 -15.78 18.81
C ILE A 162 -0.97 -16.28 17.71
N LEU A 163 -1.12 -15.79 16.47
CA LEU A 163 -0.25 -16.18 15.37
C LEU A 163 1.20 -15.75 15.61
N PHE A 164 1.43 -14.53 16.09
CA PHE A 164 2.75 -14.04 16.48
C PHE A 164 3.38 -14.90 17.58
N GLY A 165 2.60 -15.23 18.62
CA GLY A 165 3.05 -16.12 19.69
C GLY A 165 3.36 -17.53 19.20
N ALA A 166 2.56 -18.08 18.28
CA ALA A 166 2.82 -19.38 17.67
C ALA A 166 4.09 -19.38 16.80
N LEU A 167 4.31 -18.33 16.01
CA LEU A 167 5.54 -18.17 15.22
C LEU A 167 6.77 -18.02 16.11
N GLU A 168 6.67 -17.27 17.21
CA GLU A 168 7.74 -17.17 18.21
C GLU A 168 8.01 -18.52 18.88
N GLY A 169 6.96 -19.25 19.26
CA GLY A 169 7.09 -20.59 19.84
C GLY A 169 7.77 -21.59 18.90
N ILE A 170 7.39 -21.60 17.63
CA ILE A 170 8.04 -22.43 16.59
C ILE A 170 9.50 -22.00 16.40
N ALA A 171 9.77 -20.68 16.35
CA ALA A 171 11.12 -20.16 16.21
C ALA A 171 12.04 -20.59 17.35
N GLN A 172 11.54 -20.54 18.60
CA GLN A 172 12.29 -20.98 19.78
C GLN A 172 12.47 -22.50 19.82
N LEU A 173 11.44 -23.28 19.45
CA LEU A 173 11.49 -24.74 19.46
C LEU A 173 12.47 -25.32 18.41
N PHE A 174 12.51 -24.73 17.22
CA PHE A 174 13.34 -25.19 16.10
C PHE A 174 14.64 -24.39 15.91
N HIS A 175 14.95 -23.47 16.84
CA HIS A 175 16.10 -22.55 16.74
C HIS A 175 16.14 -21.75 15.44
N MET A 176 14.98 -21.44 14.87
CA MET A 176 14.85 -20.68 13.64
C MET A 176 14.68 -19.19 13.96
N GLU A 177 15.78 -18.51 14.29
CA GLU A 177 15.79 -17.05 14.56
C GLU A 177 15.14 -16.23 13.44
N ILE A 178 15.24 -16.74 12.20
CA ILE A 178 14.61 -16.12 11.04
C ILE A 178 13.11 -15.99 11.26
N ILE A 179 12.42 -16.90 11.93
CA ILE A 179 10.95 -16.90 12.09
C ILE A 179 10.51 -16.06 13.31
N SER A 180 11.39 -15.80 14.27
CA SER A 180 11.08 -15.06 15.51
C SER A 180 10.64 -13.61 15.24
N PRO A 181 9.41 -13.23 15.62
CA PRO A 181 8.98 -11.84 15.61
C PRO A 181 9.77 -10.96 16.61
N LEU A 182 10.16 -11.49 17.77
CA LEU A 182 10.87 -10.72 18.81
C LEU A 182 12.30 -10.36 18.39
N ALA A 183 13.06 -11.30 17.84
CA ALA A 183 14.42 -11.08 17.35
C ALA A 183 14.48 -10.01 16.23
N ARG A 184 13.35 -9.71 15.58
CA ARG A 184 13.25 -8.62 14.61
C ARG A 184 13.02 -7.26 15.27
N ILE A 185 12.19 -7.19 16.32
CA ILE A 185 11.97 -5.95 17.08
C ILE A 185 13.31 -5.48 17.67
N ASP A 186 14.10 -6.41 18.21
CA ASP A 186 15.42 -6.08 18.76
C ASP A 186 16.39 -5.58 17.68
N ARG A 187 16.43 -6.23 16.50
CA ARG A 187 17.22 -5.75 15.36
C ARG A 187 16.78 -4.38 14.85
N MET A 188 15.48 -4.08 14.88
CA MET A 188 14.97 -2.74 14.53
C MET A 188 15.44 -1.70 15.54
N ASN A 189 15.27 -1.97 16.85
CA ASN A 189 15.69 -1.06 17.91
C ASN A 189 17.19 -0.75 17.88
N LEU A 190 18.02 -1.76 17.62
CA LEU A 190 19.49 -1.62 17.58
C LEU A 190 19.98 -0.74 16.42
N ASN A 191 19.30 -0.75 15.28
CA ASN A 191 19.76 -0.04 14.08
C ASN A 191 19.01 1.28 13.80
N GLN A 192 17.81 1.46 14.34
CA GLN A 192 16.94 2.60 14.05
C GLN A 192 17.51 3.95 14.51
N PHE A 193 18.04 4.04 15.72
CA PHE A 193 18.51 5.32 16.27
C PHE A 193 19.71 5.90 15.50
N ALA A 194 20.69 5.05 15.15
CA ALA A 194 21.84 5.47 14.37
C ALA A 194 21.44 5.92 12.95
N SER A 195 20.47 5.22 12.34
CA SER A 195 19.91 5.54 11.03
C SER A 195 19.23 6.91 11.02
N LEU A 196 18.38 7.16 12.01
CA LEU A 196 17.65 8.42 12.14
C LEU A 196 18.59 9.60 12.35
N LYS A 197 19.59 9.44 13.21
CA LYS A 197 20.59 10.48 13.45
C LYS A 197 21.37 10.82 12.18
N LEU A 198 21.86 9.80 11.48
CA LEU A 198 22.58 9.99 10.21
C LEU A 198 21.74 10.78 9.20
N VAL A 199 20.47 10.41 9.03
CA VAL A 199 19.58 11.04 8.05
C VAL A 199 19.25 12.47 8.43
N ILE A 200 18.85 12.73 9.68
CA ILE A 200 18.46 14.06 10.13
C ILE A 200 19.64 15.03 10.05
N ASP A 201 20.82 14.61 10.50
CA ASP A 201 22.02 15.45 10.54
C ASP A 201 22.55 15.81 9.14
N ASN A 202 22.19 15.02 8.11
CA ASN A 202 22.71 15.20 6.74
C ASN A 202 21.64 15.61 5.72
N THR A 203 20.36 15.72 6.12
CA THR A 203 19.29 16.18 5.24
C THR A 203 19.31 17.70 5.14
N ASN A 204 19.29 18.23 3.92
CA ASN A 204 19.25 19.65 3.63
C ASN A 204 17.82 20.09 3.25
N LEU A 205 17.63 21.39 3.02
CA LEU A 205 16.37 21.92 2.50
C LEU A 205 15.99 21.25 1.15
N TRP A 206 17.02 21.05 0.31
CA TRP A 206 16.98 20.31 -0.95
C TRP A 206 18.06 19.23 -0.93
N GLY A 207 17.65 17.97 -1.08
CA GLY A 207 18.53 16.81 -1.01
C GLY A 207 19.25 16.67 0.34
N HIS A 208 20.50 16.26 0.29
CA HIS A 208 21.33 15.92 1.45
C HIS A 208 22.81 16.23 1.17
N THR A 209 23.65 16.09 2.19
CA THR A 209 25.10 16.28 2.04
C THR A 209 25.71 15.17 1.18
N ALA A 210 26.27 15.49 0.01
CA ALA A 210 26.78 14.51 -0.97
C ALA A 210 27.67 13.40 -0.37
N ASN A 211 28.62 13.78 0.50
CA ASN A 211 29.56 12.84 1.14
C ASN A 211 28.92 11.90 2.18
N SER A 212 27.68 12.14 2.58
CA SER A 212 26.98 11.30 3.57
C SER A 212 26.42 10.01 2.96
N THR A 213 26.33 9.95 1.63
CA THR A 213 25.73 8.84 0.87
C THR A 213 26.60 7.58 0.85
N TYR A 214 26.01 6.52 0.30
CA TYR A 214 26.74 5.34 -0.13
C TYR A 214 27.77 5.67 -1.22
N TRP A 215 27.42 6.57 -2.14
CA TRP A 215 28.27 6.99 -3.25
C TRP A 215 29.45 7.87 -2.82
N GLY A 216 29.46 8.37 -1.57
CA GLY A 216 30.54 9.18 -1.02
C GLY A 216 30.78 10.44 -1.86
N SER A 217 32.01 10.66 -2.30
CA SER A 217 32.36 11.79 -3.17
C SER A 217 31.70 11.76 -4.55
N SER A 218 31.15 10.62 -4.95
CA SER A 218 30.39 10.47 -6.21
C SER A 218 28.89 10.72 -6.05
N GLY A 219 28.42 11.03 -4.83
CA GLY A 219 27.02 11.36 -4.59
C GLY A 219 26.64 12.70 -5.21
N LEU A 220 25.44 12.76 -5.78
CA LEU A 220 24.89 13.99 -6.37
C LEU A 220 24.40 14.96 -5.29
N GLY A 221 24.15 14.48 -4.07
CA GLY A 221 23.56 15.25 -2.98
C GLY A 221 22.06 15.47 -3.14
N ASN A 222 21.43 14.78 -4.10
CA ASN A 222 19.99 14.76 -4.34
C ASN A 222 19.66 13.64 -5.34
N SER A 223 18.56 12.92 -5.13
CA SER A 223 18.07 11.89 -6.06
C SER A 223 19.12 10.82 -6.34
N ASP A 224 19.76 10.34 -5.27
CA ASP A 224 20.84 9.35 -5.30
C ASP A 224 20.30 7.90 -5.32
N GLY A 225 18.97 7.75 -5.45
CA GLY A 225 18.30 6.48 -5.71
C GLY A 225 17.86 5.73 -4.46
N TYR A 226 17.84 6.40 -3.31
CA TYR A 226 17.30 5.85 -2.06
C TYR A 226 15.77 5.71 -2.15
N ILE A 227 15.10 6.60 -2.87
CA ILE A 227 13.71 6.48 -3.29
C ILE A 227 13.67 6.46 -4.82
N SER A 228 13.26 5.32 -5.39
CA SER A 228 13.27 5.11 -6.83
C SER A 228 12.11 4.24 -7.31
N LEU A 229 11.70 4.44 -8.57
CA LEU A 229 10.78 3.51 -9.24
C LEU A 229 11.45 2.12 -9.41
N PRO A 230 10.68 1.07 -9.74
CA PRO A 230 11.25 -0.26 -9.95
C PRO A 230 12.50 -0.21 -10.84
N LEU A 231 13.57 -0.87 -10.38
CA LEU A 231 14.84 -0.97 -11.11
C LEU A 231 14.63 -1.38 -12.57
N THR A 232 13.70 -2.31 -12.81
CA THR A 232 13.32 -2.80 -14.13
C THR A 232 12.82 -1.70 -15.07
N TYR A 233 12.14 -0.68 -14.57
CA TYR A 233 11.71 0.47 -15.38
C TYR A 233 12.91 1.34 -15.76
N ILE A 234 13.82 1.56 -14.82
CA ILE A 234 15.00 2.40 -15.03
C ILE A 234 15.94 1.73 -16.05
N THR A 235 16.20 0.44 -15.88
CA THR A 235 17.08 -0.33 -16.77
C THR A 235 16.46 -0.54 -18.15
N SER A 236 15.17 -0.83 -18.26
CA SER A 236 14.50 -0.99 -19.56
C SER A 236 14.43 0.31 -20.37
N LEU A 237 14.36 1.46 -19.69
CA LEU A 237 14.41 2.78 -20.33
C LEU A 237 15.84 3.29 -20.59
N GLY A 238 16.87 2.54 -20.20
CA GLY A 238 18.27 2.90 -20.42
C GLY A 238 18.69 4.19 -19.69
N LEU A 239 18.04 4.52 -18.56
CA LEU A 239 18.27 5.77 -17.84
C LEU A 239 19.59 5.70 -17.03
N PRO A 240 20.47 6.70 -17.13
CA PRO A 240 21.78 6.69 -16.48
C PRO A 240 21.71 7.14 -15.01
N PHE A 241 20.80 6.54 -14.23
CA PHE A 241 20.60 6.92 -12.83
C PHE A 241 21.50 6.10 -11.89
N PRO A 242 21.82 6.60 -10.68
CA PRO A 242 22.47 5.80 -9.66
C PRO A 242 21.59 4.61 -9.25
N LEU A 243 22.10 3.39 -9.31
CA LEU A 243 21.34 2.15 -9.06
C LEU A 243 22.03 1.29 -8.00
N PHE A 244 21.26 0.86 -7.02
CA PHE A 244 21.71 -0.13 -6.04
C PHE A 244 21.51 -1.55 -6.60
N TYR A 245 22.52 -2.13 -7.26
CA TYR A 245 22.47 -3.50 -7.80
C TYR A 245 23.45 -4.43 -7.09
N GLY A 246 22.98 -5.60 -6.62
CA GLY A 246 23.86 -6.70 -6.19
C GLY A 246 24.69 -6.48 -4.93
N ILE A 247 24.44 -5.42 -4.17
CA ILE A 247 25.22 -5.10 -2.97
C ILE A 247 24.30 -5.11 -1.75
N LEU A 248 24.57 -6.03 -0.82
CA LEU A 248 24.15 -5.95 0.58
C LEU A 248 24.91 -4.78 1.22
N VAL A 249 24.48 -3.56 0.90
CA VAL A 249 25.13 -2.37 1.44
C VAL A 249 24.54 -2.13 2.81
N THR A 250 25.35 -2.31 3.85
CA THR A 250 25.00 -1.97 5.23
C THR A 250 24.34 -0.59 5.35
N LYS A 251 24.83 0.45 4.65
CA LYS A 251 24.20 1.79 4.62
C LYS A 251 22.86 1.87 3.90
N LYS A 252 22.67 1.16 2.78
CA LYS A 252 21.40 1.17 2.06
C LYS A 252 20.36 0.37 2.83
N ASP A 253 20.72 -0.78 3.36
CA ASP A 253 19.84 -1.62 4.17
C ASP A 253 19.42 -0.90 5.45
N VAL A 254 20.29 -0.08 6.02
CA VAL A 254 20.00 0.83 7.14
C VAL A 254 18.89 1.83 6.80
N ILE A 255 18.88 2.39 5.58
CA ILE A 255 17.85 3.34 5.13
C ILE A 255 16.59 2.62 4.62
N ASP A 256 16.72 1.51 3.90
CA ASP A 256 15.60 0.76 3.30
C ASP A 256 14.79 -0.05 4.34
N TYR A 257 15.47 -0.68 5.31
CA TYR A 257 14.83 -1.61 6.27
C TYR A 257 14.55 -1.01 7.65
N PHE A 258 15.34 -0.02 8.08
CA PHE A 258 15.24 0.47 9.45
C PHE A 258 14.73 1.90 9.56
N LEU A 259 14.75 2.69 8.48
CA LEU A 259 14.21 4.04 8.51
C LEU A 259 12.70 4.04 8.19
N PRO A 260 11.89 4.90 8.83
CA PRO A 260 10.55 5.24 8.33
C PRO A 260 10.62 5.95 6.97
N GLY A 261 9.73 5.60 6.03
CA GLY A 261 9.77 6.10 4.63
C GLY A 261 9.77 7.61 4.47
N ILE A 262 9.17 8.32 5.43
CA ILE A 262 9.17 9.79 5.48
C ILE A 262 10.61 10.33 5.50
N PHE A 263 11.51 9.73 6.27
CA PHE A 263 12.90 10.16 6.33
C PHE A 263 13.70 9.69 5.10
N GLY A 264 13.29 8.63 4.41
CA GLY A 264 13.86 8.24 3.12
C GLY A 264 13.59 9.29 2.04
N ILE A 265 12.34 9.77 1.96
CA ILE A 265 11.95 10.88 1.06
C ILE A 265 12.67 12.17 1.44
N GLY A 266 12.73 12.48 2.73
CA GLY A 266 13.46 13.63 3.25
C GLY A 266 14.95 13.58 2.91
N TYR A 267 15.61 12.43 3.12
CA TYR A 267 17.01 12.28 2.80
C TYR A 267 17.28 12.41 1.31
N ASP A 268 16.53 11.69 0.45
CA ASP A 268 16.86 11.65 -0.97
C ASP A 268 16.54 12.99 -1.69
N PHE A 269 15.49 13.69 -1.28
CA PHE A 269 14.98 14.87 -1.99
C PHE A 269 14.98 16.18 -1.18
N GLY A 270 15.17 16.12 0.14
CA GLY A 270 15.21 17.26 1.06
C GLY A 270 13.90 17.50 1.83
N TYR A 271 13.97 18.39 2.84
CA TYR A 271 12.82 18.74 3.68
C TYR A 271 11.66 19.38 2.93
N VAL A 272 11.90 20.07 1.82
CA VAL A 272 10.81 20.66 1.00
C VAL A 272 10.00 19.57 0.31
N ALA A 273 10.67 18.61 -0.33
CA ALA A 273 10.02 17.47 -0.97
C ALA A 273 9.22 16.63 0.03
N LEU A 274 9.76 16.47 1.24
CA LEU A 274 9.07 15.86 2.36
C LEU A 274 7.77 16.57 2.71
N ALA A 275 7.83 17.89 2.92
CA ALA A 275 6.66 18.69 3.28
C ALA A 275 5.57 18.64 2.19
N ILE A 276 5.96 18.75 0.92
CA ILE A 276 5.05 18.63 -0.23
C ILE A 276 4.36 17.27 -0.24
N THR A 277 5.12 16.20 0.01
CA THR A 277 4.59 14.84 0.06
C THR A 277 3.52 14.70 1.16
N ILE A 278 3.79 15.20 2.37
CA ILE A 278 2.82 15.17 3.47
C ILE A 278 1.56 15.95 3.12
N ILE A 279 1.70 17.17 2.57
CA ILE A 279 0.58 18.00 2.14
C ILE A 279 -0.27 17.26 1.10
N TRP A 280 0.37 16.64 0.10
CA TRP A 280 -0.32 15.89 -0.94
C TRP A 280 -1.14 14.74 -0.37
N ILE A 281 -0.57 13.97 0.55
CA ILE A 281 -1.24 12.83 1.18
C ILE A 281 -2.48 13.28 1.96
N LEU A 282 -2.33 14.33 2.78
CA LEU A 282 -3.45 14.91 3.51
C LEU A 282 -4.53 15.40 2.55
N ALA A 283 -4.15 16.06 1.47
CA ALA A 283 -5.09 16.51 0.44
C ALA A 283 -5.85 15.34 -0.18
N VAL A 284 -5.17 14.27 -0.60
CA VAL A 284 -5.80 13.07 -1.20
C VAL A 284 -6.82 12.44 -0.23
N ILE A 285 -6.45 12.27 1.04
CA ILE A 285 -7.34 11.68 2.06
C ILE A 285 -8.56 12.58 2.29
N ILE A 286 -8.35 13.88 2.51
CA ILE A 286 -9.43 14.84 2.77
C ILE A 286 -10.38 14.91 1.57
N ILE A 287 -9.86 15.08 0.36
CA ILE A 287 -10.64 15.15 -0.88
C ILE A 287 -11.45 13.86 -1.06
N GLY A 288 -10.84 12.69 -0.92
CA GLY A 288 -11.54 11.42 -1.03
C GLY A 288 -12.68 11.28 -0.02
N LEU A 289 -12.46 11.64 1.25
CA LEU A 289 -13.50 11.61 2.28
C LEU A 289 -14.65 12.60 1.98
N VAL A 290 -14.34 13.79 1.46
CA VAL A 290 -15.35 14.78 1.05
C VAL A 290 -16.20 14.25 -0.11
N ILE A 291 -15.57 13.68 -1.14
CA ILE A 291 -16.30 13.09 -2.28
C ILE A 291 -17.18 11.93 -1.81
N LEU A 292 -16.69 11.09 -0.89
CA LEU A 292 -17.45 9.97 -0.38
C LEU A 292 -18.75 10.42 0.33
N ARG A 293 -18.69 11.52 1.10
CA ARG A 293 -19.90 12.13 1.69
C ARG A 293 -20.86 12.63 0.63
N LYS A 294 -20.36 13.21 -0.47
CA LYS A 294 -21.19 13.64 -1.61
C LYS A 294 -21.87 12.44 -2.29
N TYR A 295 -21.14 11.36 -2.52
CA TYR A 295 -21.69 10.13 -3.10
C TYR A 295 -22.77 9.51 -2.21
N LYS A 296 -22.55 9.46 -0.88
CA LYS A 296 -23.56 9.04 0.09
C LYS A 296 -24.84 9.87 -0.04
N ALA A 297 -24.73 11.20 -0.01
CA ALA A 297 -25.88 12.10 -0.11
C ALA A 297 -26.68 11.89 -1.41
N GLU A 298 -25.99 11.71 -2.54
CA GLU A 298 -26.62 11.44 -3.83
C GLU A 298 -27.25 10.05 -3.90
N ARG A 299 -26.62 9.04 -3.29
CA ARG A 299 -27.21 7.70 -3.14
C ARG A 299 -28.50 7.75 -2.32
N GLU A 300 -28.50 8.47 -1.20
CA GLU A 300 -29.67 8.63 -0.32
C GLU A 300 -30.82 9.34 -1.04
N ARG A 301 -30.53 10.18 -2.04
CA ARG A 301 -31.50 10.76 -2.99
C ARG A 301 -31.97 9.79 -4.09
N GLY A 302 -31.52 8.53 -4.08
CA GLY A 302 -31.90 7.50 -5.04
C GLY A 302 -31.03 7.41 -6.28
N ASN A 303 -29.91 8.16 -6.37
CA ASN A 303 -29.08 8.15 -7.57
C ASN A 303 -28.16 6.92 -7.64
N LYS A 304 -28.56 5.93 -8.45
CA LYS A 304 -27.85 4.65 -8.64
C LYS A 304 -26.47 4.79 -9.27
N LYS A 305 -26.16 5.92 -9.94
CA LYS A 305 -24.88 6.18 -10.61
C LYS A 305 -23.69 6.14 -9.64
N TYR A 306 -23.92 6.41 -8.36
CA TYR A 306 -22.86 6.53 -7.37
C TYR A 306 -22.55 5.22 -6.62
N TYR A 307 -23.34 4.16 -6.79
CA TYR A 307 -23.17 2.92 -6.03
C TYR A 307 -21.80 2.27 -6.24
N GLY A 308 -21.39 2.05 -7.49
CA GLY A 308 -20.06 1.50 -7.77
C GLY A 308 -18.94 2.48 -7.42
N ARG A 309 -19.15 3.78 -7.65
CA ARG A 309 -18.17 4.83 -7.35
C ARG A 309 -17.88 4.96 -5.84
N GLU A 310 -18.92 4.87 -5.01
CA GLU A 310 -18.80 4.89 -3.54
C GLU A 310 -18.02 3.67 -3.04
N ALA A 311 -18.30 2.47 -3.56
CA ALA A 311 -17.60 1.25 -3.18
C ALA A 311 -16.13 1.25 -3.60
N LEU A 312 -15.82 1.66 -4.84
CA LEU A 312 -14.45 1.77 -5.34
C LEU A 312 -13.66 2.78 -4.52
N LEU A 313 -14.19 3.99 -4.33
CA LEU A 313 -13.53 5.05 -3.55
C LEU A 313 -13.27 4.63 -2.10
N THR A 314 -14.19 3.86 -1.50
CA THR A 314 -14.02 3.33 -0.14
C THR A 314 -12.82 2.38 -0.05
N GLY A 315 -12.68 1.44 -0.99
CA GLY A 315 -11.52 0.53 -1.01
C GLY A 315 -10.22 1.24 -1.34
N SER A 316 -10.23 2.18 -2.30
CA SER A 316 -9.06 3.00 -2.63
C SER A 316 -8.57 3.82 -1.44
N LEU A 317 -9.48 4.46 -0.69
CA LEU A 317 -9.13 5.20 0.53
C LEU A 317 -8.55 4.29 1.61
N ALA A 318 -9.15 3.13 1.84
CA ALA A 318 -8.67 2.19 2.85
C ALA A 318 -7.25 1.67 2.52
N ALA A 319 -7.02 1.29 1.26
CA ALA A 319 -5.73 0.86 0.77
C ALA A 319 -4.68 1.97 0.85
N PHE A 320 -5.03 3.19 0.42
CA PHE A 320 -4.12 4.34 0.45
C PHE A 320 -3.75 4.74 1.88
N ILE A 321 -4.70 4.75 2.82
CA ILE A 321 -4.44 5.07 4.23
C ILE A 321 -3.51 4.01 4.85
N ALA A 322 -3.80 2.72 4.63
CA ALA A 322 -2.97 1.64 5.19
C ALA A 322 -1.54 1.69 4.66
N GLN A 323 -1.39 1.88 3.35
CA GLN A 323 -0.09 2.01 2.69
C GLN A 323 0.64 3.29 3.11
N THR A 324 -0.07 4.39 3.35
CA THR A 324 0.52 5.63 3.88
C THR A 324 1.09 5.40 5.28
N ILE A 325 0.31 4.78 6.17
CA ILE A 325 0.71 4.53 7.56
C ILE A 325 1.93 3.61 7.61
N LEU A 326 1.89 2.46 6.93
CA LEU A 326 3.00 1.52 6.92
C LEU A 326 4.22 2.08 6.15
N GLY A 327 3.98 2.57 4.94
CA GLY A 327 4.95 3.14 4.00
C GLY A 327 5.81 4.25 4.57
N LEU A 328 5.17 5.26 5.17
CA LEU A 328 5.86 6.47 5.58
C LEU A 328 6.32 6.43 7.02
N PHE A 329 5.57 5.78 7.91
CA PHE A 329 5.81 5.89 9.34
C PHE A 329 6.42 4.62 9.95
N ILE A 330 6.42 3.48 9.25
CA ILE A 330 6.91 2.22 9.81
C ILE A 330 8.10 1.66 9.01
N ILE A 331 7.99 1.49 7.68
CA ILE A 331 9.04 0.82 6.88
C ILE A 331 9.23 1.48 5.49
N THR A 332 10.40 2.06 5.21
CA THR A 332 10.71 2.69 3.91
C THR A 332 10.58 1.74 2.71
N ARG A 333 10.98 0.47 2.83
CA ARG A 333 10.79 -0.54 1.76
C ARG A 333 9.35 -0.60 1.25
N THR A 334 8.37 -0.30 2.10
CA THR A 334 6.96 -0.36 1.74
C THR A 334 6.47 0.88 0.97
N ILE A 335 7.32 1.86 0.67
CA ILE A 335 7.02 2.96 -0.26
C ILE A 335 7.99 3.05 -1.45
N ASN A 336 8.95 2.13 -1.57
CA ASN A 336 9.99 2.17 -2.60
C ASN A 336 9.74 1.16 -3.74
N GLY A 337 10.32 1.39 -4.92
CA GLY A 337 10.22 0.48 -6.06
C GLY A 337 8.78 0.23 -6.51
N SER A 338 8.36 -1.04 -6.57
CA SER A 338 7.01 -1.43 -7.01
C SER A 338 5.92 -0.96 -6.05
N ALA A 339 6.24 -0.78 -4.77
CA ALA A 339 5.30 -0.23 -3.80
C ALA A 339 4.98 1.26 -4.08
N MET A 340 5.93 2.02 -4.63
CA MET A 340 5.70 3.40 -5.07
C MET A 340 4.71 3.47 -6.23
N VAL A 341 4.82 2.55 -7.20
CA VAL A 341 3.87 2.45 -8.32
C VAL A 341 2.46 2.22 -7.81
N THR A 342 2.29 1.25 -6.91
CA THR A 342 1.00 0.98 -6.25
C THR A 342 0.49 2.21 -5.49
N TYR A 343 1.36 2.91 -4.78
CA TYR A 343 1.00 4.10 -4.01
C TYR A 343 0.49 5.26 -4.89
N LEU A 344 1.22 5.54 -5.98
CA LEU A 344 0.83 6.55 -6.98
C LEU A 344 -0.48 6.17 -7.66
N PHE A 345 -0.67 4.89 -8.00
CA PHE A 345 -1.91 4.38 -8.58
C PHE A 345 -3.12 4.54 -7.64
N LEU A 346 -2.97 4.22 -6.35
CA LEU A 346 -4.03 4.42 -5.36
C LEU A 346 -4.37 5.90 -5.15
N SER A 347 -3.36 6.77 -5.10
CA SER A 347 -3.55 8.22 -5.05
C SER A 347 -4.34 8.73 -6.27
N ALA A 348 -3.96 8.27 -7.46
CA ALA A 348 -4.63 8.60 -8.70
C ALA A 348 -6.08 8.09 -8.75
N LEU A 349 -6.34 6.87 -8.28
CA LEU A 349 -7.70 6.33 -8.18
C LEU A 349 -8.61 7.21 -7.35
N ILE A 350 -8.12 7.71 -6.21
CA ILE A 350 -8.90 8.61 -5.34
C ILE A 350 -9.16 9.95 -6.04
N LEU A 351 -8.11 10.59 -6.57
CA LEU A 351 -8.23 11.92 -7.17
C LEU A 351 -9.02 11.91 -8.48
N ALA A 352 -9.01 10.82 -9.24
CA ALA A 352 -9.82 10.67 -10.45
C ALA A 352 -11.33 10.82 -10.19
N HIS A 353 -11.80 10.62 -8.95
CA HIS A 353 -13.20 10.88 -8.58
C HIS A 353 -13.56 12.37 -8.50
N THR A 354 -12.59 13.29 -8.49
CA THR A 354 -12.82 14.75 -8.48
C THR A 354 -13.41 15.24 -9.81
N VAL A 355 -12.97 14.63 -10.93
CA VAL A 355 -13.38 14.99 -12.27
C VAL A 355 -14.34 13.92 -12.78
N THR A 356 -15.63 14.22 -12.73
CA THR A 356 -16.67 13.39 -13.34
C THR A 356 -17.27 14.14 -14.52
N THR A 357 -17.11 13.63 -15.73
CA THR A 357 -17.83 14.18 -16.89
C THR A 357 -19.34 14.02 -16.69
N LYS A 358 -20.11 15.08 -16.94
CA LYS A 358 -21.57 14.95 -17.08
C LYS A 358 -21.82 13.99 -18.24
N ARG A 359 -22.37 12.82 -17.92
CA ARG A 359 -22.94 11.86 -18.84
C ARG A 359 -24.43 11.86 -18.57
#